data_AF-A0A1F4X7F7-F1
#
_entry.id   AF-A0A1F4X7F7-F1
#
_cell.length_a   1.000
_cell.length_b   1.000
_cell.length_c   1.000
_cell.angle_alpha   90.00
_cell.angle_beta   90.00
_cell.angle_gamma   90.00
#
_symmetry.space_group_name_H-M   'P 1'
#
loop_
_entity.id
_entity.type
_entity.pdbx_description
1 polymer ?
#
loop_
_entity_poly.entity_id
_entity_poly.type
_entity_poly.pdbx_seq_one_letter_code
_entity_poly.pdbx_strand_id
1 'polypeptide(L)'
;MSFTFRNLIITVKSSFKSLVLLFILLSISAFAEETLSHVIQRVEAKYKNLKSLSMVFTKQVKSQNFDRVEKSKGKVWIKNSDKFRLDSDQEKIISDGKTVWIYSKENKQVTKNRKEKVKNIFDFNQHFTDFSNNYASSLKGKDKILNLPCLILELTPKKENEFIAKINLWVELKTSFIRKIEYWDINDNHITLLFNQISPNAKISDKEFSFQLPQGVELVDLTDIK
;
A
#
# COMPACT_ATOMS: atom_id res chain seq x y z
N MET A 1 53.90 -37.11 -48.37
CA MET A 1 52.54 -36.55 -48.44
C MET A 1 52.01 -36.42 -47.01
N SER A 2 52.39 -35.36 -46.27
CA SER A 2 52.10 -35.24 -44.83
C SER A 2 51.97 -33.76 -44.45
N PHE A 3 50.87 -33.14 -44.84
CA PHE A 3 50.51 -31.79 -44.39
C PHE A 3 49.00 -31.63 -44.54
N THR A 4 48.20 -32.00 -43.54
CA THR A 4 46.79 -31.53 -43.43
C THR A 4 46.10 -31.72 -42.08
N PHE A 5 46.58 -32.57 -41.15
CA PHE A 5 45.80 -32.82 -39.92
C PHE A 5 46.02 -31.84 -38.75
N ARG A 6 47.20 -31.20 -38.67
CA ARG A 6 47.57 -30.37 -37.51
C ARG A 6 46.83 -29.02 -37.46
N ASN A 7 46.44 -28.47 -38.61
CA ASN A 7 45.72 -27.20 -38.69
C ASN A 7 44.22 -27.34 -38.39
N LEU A 8 43.59 -28.50 -38.63
CA LEU A 8 42.15 -28.71 -38.39
C LEU A 8 41.81 -28.73 -36.89
N ILE A 9 42.65 -29.37 -36.06
CA ILE A 9 42.44 -29.47 -34.60
C ILE A 9 42.61 -28.11 -33.90
N ILE A 10 43.49 -27.24 -34.41
CA ILE A 10 43.72 -25.89 -33.88
C ILE A 10 42.52 -24.98 -34.23
N THR A 11 41.98 -25.08 -35.45
CA THR A 11 40.81 -24.31 -35.89
C THR A 11 39.54 -24.69 -35.13
N VAL A 12 39.33 -25.97 -34.79
CA VAL A 12 38.18 -26.45 -33.99
C VAL A 12 38.28 -26.04 -32.51
N LYS A 13 39.47 -26.03 -31.91
CA LYS A 13 39.67 -25.55 -30.52
C LYS A 13 39.53 -24.02 -30.39
N SER A 14 39.90 -23.28 -31.43
CA SER A 14 39.72 -21.82 -31.51
C SER A 14 38.25 -21.42 -31.65
N SER A 15 37.49 -22.14 -32.48
CA SER A 15 36.05 -21.89 -32.69
C SER A 15 35.19 -22.28 -31.48
N PHE A 16 35.59 -23.28 -30.67
CA PHE A 16 34.87 -23.63 -29.44
C PHE A 16 35.04 -22.57 -28.33
N LYS A 17 36.22 -21.95 -28.19
CA LYS A 17 36.44 -20.82 -27.26
C LYS A 17 35.64 -19.59 -27.67
N SER A 18 35.53 -19.33 -28.98
CA SER A 18 34.73 -18.22 -29.52
C SER A 18 33.22 -18.42 -29.28
N LEU A 19 32.73 -19.67 -29.36
CA LEU A 19 31.31 -20.00 -29.11
C LEU A 19 30.93 -19.91 -27.63
N VAL A 20 31.82 -20.29 -26.72
CA VAL A 20 31.62 -20.13 -25.26
C VAL A 20 31.66 -18.66 -24.85
N LEU A 21 32.52 -17.85 -25.47
CA LEU A 21 32.56 -16.40 -25.21
C LEU A 21 31.29 -15.69 -25.70
N LEU A 22 30.72 -16.14 -26.84
CA LEU A 22 29.45 -15.64 -27.36
C LEU A 22 28.26 -16.04 -26.47
N PHE A 23 28.27 -17.24 -25.87
CA PHE A 23 27.23 -17.69 -24.94
C PHE A 23 27.26 -16.94 -23.58
N ILE A 24 28.46 -16.56 -23.12
CA ILE A 24 28.64 -15.72 -21.92
C ILE A 24 28.18 -14.27 -22.18
N LEU A 25 28.39 -13.75 -23.40
CA LEU A 25 27.91 -12.41 -23.80
C LEU A 25 26.40 -12.33 -24.01
N LEU A 26 25.72 -13.44 -24.37
CA LEU A 26 24.25 -13.50 -24.45
C LEU A 26 23.56 -13.71 -23.08
N SER A 27 24.33 -14.02 -22.02
CA SER A 27 23.79 -14.24 -20.67
C SER A 27 23.68 -12.95 -19.84
N ILE A 28 24.05 -11.79 -20.41
CA ILE A 28 23.65 -10.49 -19.86
C ILE A 28 22.18 -10.31 -20.21
N SER A 29 21.30 -11.05 -19.51
CA SER A 29 19.92 -10.65 -19.38
C SER A 29 19.96 -9.24 -18.80
N ALA A 30 19.70 -8.26 -19.66
CA ALA A 30 19.42 -6.91 -19.23
C ALA A 30 18.26 -7.03 -18.23
N PHE A 31 18.58 -7.01 -16.93
CA PHE A 31 17.60 -6.69 -15.91
C PHE A 31 17.22 -5.24 -16.21
N ALA A 32 16.25 -5.06 -17.11
CA ALA A 32 15.67 -3.76 -17.36
C ALA A 32 15.18 -3.26 -16.01
N GLU A 33 15.79 -2.18 -15.54
CA GLU A 33 15.36 -1.54 -14.31
C GLU A 33 13.90 -1.16 -14.50
N GLU A 34 13.03 -1.68 -13.62
CA GLU A 34 11.61 -1.41 -13.71
C GLU A 34 11.39 0.10 -13.54
N THR A 35 10.78 0.72 -14.55
CA THR A 35 10.48 2.16 -14.49
C THR A 35 9.47 2.44 -13.38
N LEU A 36 9.58 3.62 -12.76
CA LEU A 36 8.62 4.05 -11.72
C LEU A 36 7.16 4.01 -12.22
N SER A 37 6.93 4.37 -13.48
CA SER A 37 5.59 4.32 -14.08
C SER A 37 5.02 2.89 -14.12
N HIS A 38 5.83 1.89 -14.46
CA HIS A 38 5.40 0.49 -14.42
C HIS A 38 5.10 0.02 -13.00
N VAL A 39 5.90 0.42 -12.01
CA VAL A 39 5.63 0.11 -10.60
C VAL A 39 4.28 0.68 -10.17
N ILE A 40 4.01 1.96 -10.45
CA ILE A 40 2.76 2.63 -10.10
C ILE A 40 1.57 1.95 -10.78
N GLN A 41 1.64 1.70 -12.08
CA GLN A 41 0.58 1.02 -12.83
C GLN A 41 0.28 -0.38 -12.28
N ARG A 42 1.32 -1.13 -11.92
CA ARG A 42 1.18 -2.47 -11.35
C ARG A 42 0.49 -2.42 -9.99
N VAL A 43 0.84 -1.47 -9.12
CA VAL A 43 0.20 -1.30 -7.81
C VAL A 43 -1.26 -0.89 -7.99
N GLU A 44 -1.56 0.12 -8.80
CA GLU A 44 -2.93 0.53 -9.06
C GLU A 44 -3.77 -0.62 -9.62
N ALA A 45 -3.26 -1.34 -10.64
CA ALA A 45 -3.94 -2.49 -11.23
C ALA A 45 -4.17 -3.60 -10.20
N LYS A 46 -3.22 -3.82 -9.29
CA LYS A 46 -3.36 -4.80 -8.21
C LYS A 46 -4.57 -4.47 -7.33
N TYR A 47 -4.71 -3.23 -6.89
CA TYR A 47 -5.78 -2.80 -5.99
C TYR A 47 -7.13 -2.61 -6.71
N LYS A 48 -7.15 -2.12 -7.96
CA LYS A 48 -8.36 -1.99 -8.80
C LYS A 48 -9.06 -3.32 -9.03
N ASN A 49 -8.30 -4.41 -9.15
CA ASN A 49 -8.84 -5.74 -9.42
C ASN A 49 -9.33 -6.50 -8.17
N LEU A 50 -9.24 -5.91 -6.98
CA LEU A 50 -9.72 -6.53 -5.75
C LEU A 50 -11.23 -6.33 -5.59
N LYS A 51 -11.96 -7.43 -5.43
CA LYS A 51 -13.38 -7.39 -5.03
C LYS A 51 -13.53 -7.09 -3.54
N SER A 52 -12.58 -7.59 -2.76
CA SER A 52 -12.50 -7.40 -1.32
C SER A 52 -11.07 -7.55 -0.84
N LEU A 53 -10.79 -7.03 0.35
CA LEU A 53 -9.49 -7.09 0.97
C LEU A 53 -9.66 -7.15 2.48
N SER A 54 -8.89 -8.01 3.15
CA SER A 54 -8.75 -7.96 4.59
C SER A 54 -7.26 -7.95 4.95
N MET A 55 -6.90 -7.19 5.98
CA MET A 55 -5.52 -7.08 6.45
C MET A 55 -5.50 -6.75 7.93
N VAL A 56 -4.49 -7.25 8.65
CA VAL A 56 -4.19 -6.81 10.02
C VAL A 56 -3.17 -5.70 9.95
N PHE A 57 -3.33 -4.69 10.81
CA PHE A 57 -2.43 -3.55 10.86
C PHE A 57 -1.92 -3.28 12.28
N THR A 58 -0.74 -2.65 12.34
CA THR A 58 -0.27 -1.92 13.51
C THR A 58 -0.11 -0.46 13.11
N LYS A 59 -0.74 0.44 13.87
CA LYS A 59 -0.63 1.89 13.72
C LYS A 59 0.28 2.43 14.81
N GLN A 60 1.17 3.35 14.43
CA GLN A 60 1.95 4.15 15.36
C GLN A 60 1.70 5.62 15.04
N VAL A 61 1.46 6.43 16.08
CA VAL A 61 1.31 7.88 15.95
C VAL A 61 2.36 8.51 16.84
N LYS A 62 3.25 9.30 16.23
CA LYS A 62 4.22 10.13 16.94
C LYS A 62 3.85 11.58 16.71
N SER A 63 3.38 12.25 17.76
CA SER A 63 3.15 13.69 17.73
C SER A 63 4.47 14.44 17.89
N GLN A 64 4.58 15.65 17.33
CA GLN A 64 5.72 16.53 17.63
C GLN A 64 5.65 17.11 19.04
N ASN A 65 4.44 17.23 19.60
CA ASN A 65 4.19 17.89 20.88
C ASN A 65 4.38 16.96 22.08
N PHE A 66 4.49 15.65 21.86
CA PHE A 66 4.56 14.64 22.91
C PHE A 66 5.64 13.60 22.59
N ASP A 67 6.48 13.27 23.56
CA ASP A 67 7.53 12.25 23.39
C ASP A 67 6.99 10.82 23.29
N ARG A 68 5.71 10.61 23.63
CA ARG A 68 5.08 9.29 23.60
C ARG A 68 4.68 8.90 22.19
N VAL A 69 5.07 7.70 21.78
CA VAL A 69 4.54 7.04 20.58
C VAL A 69 3.31 6.23 20.95
N GLU A 70 2.16 6.62 20.43
CA GLU A 70 0.93 5.85 20.59
C GLU A 70 0.91 4.68 19.61
N LYS A 71 0.44 3.52 20.05
CA LYS A 71 0.38 2.31 19.24
C LYS A 71 -0.98 1.68 19.37
N SER A 72 -1.56 1.32 18.23
CA SER A 72 -2.79 0.54 18.16
C SER A 72 -2.63 -0.60 17.17
N LYS A 73 -3.41 -1.65 17.39
CA LYS A 73 -3.49 -2.79 16.49
C LYS A 73 -4.93 -3.06 16.12
N GLY A 74 -5.12 -3.51 14.89
CA GLY A 74 -6.46 -3.74 14.41
C GLY A 74 -6.50 -4.53 13.12
N LYS A 75 -7.70 -4.58 12.57
CA LYS A 75 -7.98 -5.24 11.30
C LYS A 75 -8.84 -4.33 10.43
N VAL A 76 -8.55 -4.38 9.13
CA VAL A 76 -9.28 -3.69 8.09
C VAL A 76 -9.98 -4.70 7.19
N TRP A 77 -11.18 -4.34 6.76
CA TRP A 77 -11.97 -5.01 5.74
C TRP A 77 -12.44 -3.98 4.73
N ILE A 78 -12.29 -4.29 3.45
CA ILE A 78 -12.71 -3.46 2.33
C ILE A 78 -13.49 -4.35 1.36
N LYS A 79 -14.57 -3.83 0.80
CA LYS A 79 -15.38 -4.53 -0.21
C LYS A 79 -15.96 -3.54 -1.21
N ASN A 80 -15.87 -3.90 -2.50
CA ASN A 80 -16.37 -3.10 -3.62
C ASN A 80 -15.90 -1.63 -3.58
N SER A 81 -14.66 -1.41 -3.12
CA SER A 81 -13.96 -0.13 -2.87
C SER A 81 -14.65 0.92 -1.97
N ASP A 82 -15.96 0.81 -1.74
CA ASP A 82 -16.73 1.81 -1.02
C ASP A 82 -17.11 1.41 0.41
N LYS A 83 -17.26 0.11 0.66
CA LYS A 83 -17.52 -0.42 1.99
C LYS A 83 -16.19 -0.67 2.70
N PHE A 84 -16.09 -0.16 3.91
CA PHE A 84 -14.87 -0.21 4.70
C PHE A 84 -15.19 -0.43 6.17
N ARG A 85 -14.38 -1.25 6.85
CA ARG A 85 -14.38 -1.33 8.30
C ARG A 85 -12.94 -1.38 8.79
N LEU A 86 -12.66 -0.58 9.81
CA LEU A 86 -11.48 -0.67 10.65
C LEU A 86 -11.94 -0.95 12.08
N ASP A 87 -11.32 -1.93 12.71
CA ASP A 87 -11.57 -2.25 14.11
C ASP A 87 -10.21 -2.37 14.81
N SER A 88 -9.97 -1.50 15.79
CA SER A 88 -8.75 -1.45 16.59
C SER A 88 -9.07 -1.39 18.07
N ASP A 89 -8.05 -1.48 18.92
CA ASP A 89 -8.16 -1.25 20.36
C ASP A 89 -8.56 0.18 20.73
N GLN A 90 -8.30 1.18 19.90
CA GLN A 90 -8.63 2.59 20.15
C GLN A 90 -9.92 3.07 19.48
N GLU A 91 -10.14 2.69 18.23
CA GLU A 91 -11.23 3.19 17.41
C GLU A 91 -11.88 2.11 16.54
N LYS A 92 -13.12 2.33 16.16
CA LYS A 92 -13.82 1.56 15.13
C LYS A 92 -14.39 2.51 14.09
N ILE A 93 -14.02 2.31 12.83
CA ILE A 93 -14.53 3.09 11.70
C ILE A 93 -15.32 2.14 10.81
N ILE A 94 -16.55 2.47 10.48
CA ILE A 94 -17.40 1.68 9.57
C ILE A 94 -17.93 2.61 8.48
N SER A 95 -17.85 2.18 7.22
CA SER A 95 -18.46 2.78 6.05
C SER A 95 -19.34 1.75 5.35
N ASP A 96 -20.60 2.09 5.13
CA ASP A 96 -21.52 1.28 4.31
C ASP A 96 -21.46 1.64 2.81
N GLY A 97 -20.60 2.60 2.45
CA GLY A 97 -20.47 3.17 1.12
C GLY A 97 -21.12 4.56 0.96
N LYS A 98 -21.98 4.97 1.89
CA LYS A 98 -22.65 6.28 1.89
C LYS A 98 -22.40 7.06 3.18
N THR A 99 -22.43 6.37 4.31
CA THR A 99 -22.27 6.94 5.65
C THR A 99 -21.04 6.34 6.29
N VAL A 100 -20.32 7.16 7.05
CA VAL A 100 -19.19 6.75 7.89
C VAL A 100 -19.54 6.99 9.35
N TRP A 101 -19.30 5.97 10.16
CA TRP A 101 -19.38 6.03 11.62
C TRP A 101 -17.98 5.86 12.20
N ILE A 102 -17.56 6.79 13.06
CA ILE A 102 -16.29 6.72 13.79
C ILE A 102 -16.62 6.63 15.27
N TYR A 103 -16.34 5.48 15.87
CA TYR A 103 -16.47 5.25 17.30
C TYR A 103 -15.12 5.42 17.99
N SER A 104 -15.00 6.46 18.83
CA SER A 104 -13.90 6.61 19.77
C SER A 104 -14.21 5.85 21.05
N LYS A 105 -13.40 4.83 21.38
CA LYS A 105 -13.59 4.04 22.60
C LYS A 105 -13.23 4.83 23.86
N GLU A 106 -12.25 5.71 23.75
CA GLU A 106 -11.82 6.60 24.84
C GLU A 106 -12.94 7.58 25.22
N ASN A 107 -13.52 8.24 24.21
CA ASN A 107 -14.55 9.26 24.43
C ASN A 107 -15.95 8.67 24.61
N LYS A 108 -16.12 7.36 24.37
CA LYS A 108 -17.43 6.68 24.32
C LYS A 108 -18.44 7.45 23.44
N GLN A 109 -17.97 7.88 22.28
CA GLN A 109 -18.74 8.72 21.36
C GLN A 109 -18.61 8.21 19.92
N VAL A 110 -19.71 8.24 19.20
CA VAL A 110 -19.80 7.94 17.77
C VAL A 110 -20.07 9.22 17.02
N THR A 111 -19.26 9.53 16.03
CA THR A 111 -19.61 10.53 15.02
C THR A 111 -20.14 9.84 13.78
N LYS A 112 -21.21 10.39 13.21
CA LYS A 112 -21.81 9.93 11.95
C LYS A 112 -21.70 11.04 10.93
N ASN A 113 -21.19 10.73 9.75
CA ASN A 113 -21.05 11.71 8.68
C ASN A 113 -21.23 11.06 7.30
N ARG A 114 -21.42 11.87 6.26
CA ARG A 114 -21.46 11.38 4.88
C ARG A 114 -20.05 11.01 4.43
N LYS A 115 -19.91 9.92 3.67
CA LYS A 115 -18.61 9.39 3.24
C LYS A 115 -17.78 10.44 2.51
N GLU A 116 -18.40 11.21 1.61
CA GLU A 116 -17.74 12.24 0.82
C GLU A 116 -17.13 13.37 1.66
N LYS A 117 -17.55 13.52 2.93
CA LYS A 117 -17.02 14.51 3.86
C LYS A 117 -15.91 13.97 4.76
N VAL A 118 -15.70 12.65 4.81
CA VAL A 118 -14.73 12.03 5.71
C VAL A 118 -13.44 11.72 4.96
N LYS A 119 -12.44 12.59 5.09
CA LYS A 119 -11.08 12.35 4.63
C LYS A 119 -10.38 11.38 5.58
N ASN A 120 -9.87 10.26 5.06
CA ASN A 120 -9.10 9.30 5.84
C ASN A 120 -8.14 8.52 4.93
N ILE A 121 -7.00 8.07 5.47
CA ILE A 121 -5.97 7.34 4.70
C ILE A 121 -6.47 6.01 4.13
N PHE A 122 -7.57 5.47 4.66
CA PHE A 122 -8.21 4.25 4.18
C PHE A 122 -9.31 4.50 3.15
N ASP A 123 -9.48 5.74 2.66
CA ASP A 123 -10.21 5.98 1.41
C ASP A 123 -9.47 5.27 0.28
N PHE A 124 -9.94 4.06 -0.02
CA PHE A 124 -9.28 3.14 -0.91
C PHE A 124 -9.20 3.68 -2.34
N ASN A 125 -10.24 4.38 -2.77
CA ASN A 125 -10.29 4.96 -4.11
C ASN A 125 -9.21 6.04 -4.26
N GLN A 126 -9.08 6.91 -3.26
CA GLN A 126 -8.14 8.02 -3.27
C GLN A 126 -6.68 7.58 -3.07
N HIS A 127 -6.44 6.63 -2.16
CA HIS A 127 -5.10 6.31 -1.66
C HIS A 127 -4.54 4.96 -2.10
N PHE A 128 -5.26 4.17 -2.91
CA PHE A 128 -4.77 2.85 -3.36
C PHE A 128 -4.97 2.59 -4.86
N THR A 129 -5.89 3.30 -5.52
CA THR A 129 -6.23 3.02 -6.92
C THR A 129 -5.97 4.17 -7.90
N ASP A 130 -5.76 5.40 -7.43
CA ASP A 130 -5.66 6.55 -8.34
C ASP A 130 -4.43 7.42 -8.04
N PHE A 131 -3.27 6.76 -7.87
CA PHE A 131 -2.02 7.43 -7.52
C PHE A 131 -1.58 8.42 -8.60
N SER A 132 -1.65 7.99 -9.86
CA SER A 132 -1.14 8.74 -11.01
C SER A 132 -1.86 10.08 -11.18
N ASN A 133 -3.15 10.15 -10.85
CA ASN A 133 -3.94 11.37 -10.97
C ASN A 133 -3.83 12.27 -9.74
N ASN A 134 -3.70 11.68 -8.54
CA ASN A 134 -3.73 12.44 -7.28
C ASN A 134 -2.34 12.85 -6.77
N TYR A 135 -1.27 12.17 -7.19
CA TYR A 135 0.08 12.36 -6.62
C TYR A 135 1.16 12.47 -7.70
N ALA A 136 2.15 13.32 -7.45
CA ALA A 136 3.48 13.19 -8.03
C ALA A 136 4.22 12.06 -7.29
N SER A 137 4.92 11.19 -8.02
CA SER A 137 5.57 10.01 -7.46
C SER A 137 7.07 10.04 -7.70
N SER A 138 7.86 9.55 -6.75
CA SER A 138 9.30 9.32 -6.91
C SER A 138 9.71 7.98 -6.28
N LEU A 139 10.80 7.38 -6.76
CA LEU A 139 11.39 6.18 -6.15
C LEU A 139 12.40 6.63 -5.08
N LYS A 140 12.15 6.29 -3.82
CA LYS A 140 13.04 6.66 -2.70
C LYS A 140 14.10 5.61 -2.42
N GLY A 141 13.87 4.35 -2.79
CA GLY A 141 14.82 3.27 -2.59
C GLY A 141 14.17 1.90 -2.39
N LYS A 142 14.87 1.02 -1.68
CA LYS A 142 14.47 -0.35 -1.37
C LYS A 142 14.68 -0.64 0.10
N ASP A 143 13.85 -1.50 0.68
CA ASP A 143 13.93 -1.90 2.08
C ASP A 143 13.26 -3.28 2.26
N LYS A 144 13.27 -3.83 3.48
CA LYS A 144 12.56 -5.05 3.84
C LYS A 144 11.53 -4.77 4.93
N ILE A 145 10.26 -5.02 4.63
CA ILE A 145 9.18 -4.98 5.62
C ILE A 145 8.76 -6.42 5.93
N LEU A 146 8.85 -6.82 7.20
CA LEU A 146 8.55 -8.19 7.63
C LEU A 146 9.37 -9.25 6.84
N ASN A 147 10.65 -8.95 6.59
CA ASN A 147 11.58 -9.73 5.75
C ASN A 147 11.20 -9.86 4.27
N LEU A 148 10.18 -9.12 3.80
CA LEU A 148 9.77 -9.08 2.40
C LEU A 148 10.43 -7.89 1.70
N PRO A 149 11.11 -8.09 0.55
CA PRO A 149 11.74 -7.01 -0.18
C PRO A 149 10.69 -6.07 -0.77
N CYS A 150 10.86 -4.78 -0.52
CA CYS A 150 9.93 -3.72 -0.90
C CYS A 150 10.65 -2.60 -1.66
N LEU A 151 9.94 -1.99 -2.63
CA LEU A 151 10.28 -0.66 -3.14
C LEU A 151 9.65 0.39 -2.26
N ILE A 152 10.33 1.52 -2.07
CA ILE A 152 9.80 2.68 -1.37
C ILE A 152 9.41 3.74 -2.41
N LEU A 153 8.12 4.02 -2.48
CA LEU A 153 7.57 5.09 -3.31
C LEU A 153 7.26 6.28 -2.40
N GLU A 154 7.68 7.47 -2.78
CA GLU A 154 7.23 8.71 -2.16
C GLU A 154 6.16 9.33 -3.07
N LEU A 155 5.04 9.71 -2.47
CA LEU A 155 3.89 10.33 -3.11
C LEU A 155 3.64 11.70 -2.48
N THR A 156 3.59 12.71 -3.34
CA THR A 156 3.30 14.10 -2.97
C THR A 156 1.98 14.51 -3.63
N PRO A 157 0.95 14.95 -2.89
CA PRO A 157 -0.31 15.39 -3.47
C PRO A 157 -0.11 16.47 -4.55
N LYS A 158 -0.78 16.34 -5.70
CA LYS A 158 -0.71 17.33 -6.78
C LYS A 158 -1.55 18.57 -6.52
N LYS A 159 -2.58 18.42 -5.70
CA LYS A 159 -3.42 19.50 -5.19
C LYS A 159 -3.18 19.60 -3.69
N GLU A 160 -3.31 20.81 -3.16
CA GLU A 160 -3.25 21.02 -1.71
C GLU A 160 -4.27 20.09 -1.04
N ASN A 161 -3.77 19.22 -0.17
CA ASN A 161 -4.56 18.23 0.53
C ASN A 161 -4.58 18.61 2.01
N GLU A 162 -5.76 19.03 2.49
CA GLU A 162 -5.99 19.41 3.89
C GLU A 162 -5.86 18.24 4.90
N PHE A 163 -5.42 17.05 4.48
CA PHE A 163 -5.29 15.90 5.37
C PHE A 163 -3.88 15.28 5.39
N ILE A 164 -3.11 15.38 4.29
CA ILE A 164 -1.82 14.70 4.16
C ILE A 164 -0.83 15.55 3.38
N ALA A 165 0.34 15.84 3.97
CA ALA A 165 1.41 16.56 3.29
C ALA A 165 2.25 15.66 2.37
N LYS A 166 2.54 14.42 2.81
CA LYS A 166 3.40 13.46 2.11
C LYS A 166 3.07 12.04 2.51
N ILE A 167 3.20 11.10 1.57
CA ILE A 167 3.02 9.66 1.82
C ILE A 167 4.24 8.89 1.33
N ASN A 168 4.77 7.98 2.15
CA ASN A 168 5.71 6.95 1.71
C ASN A 168 5.01 5.58 1.73
N LEU A 169 5.15 4.82 0.65
CA LEU A 169 4.59 3.48 0.49
C LEU A 169 5.72 2.45 0.32
N TRP A 170 5.70 1.39 1.12
CA TRP A 170 6.55 0.23 0.90
C TRP A 170 5.76 -0.84 0.17
N VAL A 171 6.08 -1.03 -1.11
CA VAL A 171 5.39 -1.97 -2.01
C VAL A 171 6.21 -3.25 -2.11
N GLU A 172 5.64 -4.39 -1.71
CA GLU A 172 6.30 -5.68 -1.83
C GLU A 172 6.55 -6.05 -3.30
N LEU A 173 7.79 -6.41 -3.64
CA LEU A 173 8.19 -6.73 -5.02
C LEU A 173 7.41 -7.91 -5.63
N LYS A 174 7.11 -8.93 -4.83
CA LYS A 174 6.50 -10.17 -5.33
C LYS A 174 5.00 -10.04 -5.59
N THR A 175 4.29 -9.32 -4.73
CA THR A 175 2.81 -9.32 -4.72
C THR A 175 2.19 -7.97 -5.07
N SER A 176 3.01 -6.91 -5.07
CA SER A 176 2.61 -5.51 -5.20
C SER A 176 1.70 -5.00 -4.08
N PHE A 177 1.55 -5.75 -2.98
CA PHE A 177 0.84 -5.23 -1.81
C PHE A 177 1.70 -4.23 -1.04
N ILE A 178 1.07 -3.14 -0.61
CA ILE A 178 1.64 -2.17 0.31
C ILE A 178 1.75 -2.83 1.68
N ARG A 179 2.97 -2.88 2.20
CA ARG A 179 3.31 -3.46 3.51
C ARG A 179 3.47 -2.41 4.60
N LYS A 180 3.78 -1.17 4.22
CA LYS A 180 3.91 -0.04 5.13
C LYS A 180 3.45 1.25 4.46
N ILE A 181 2.79 2.11 5.23
CA ILE A 181 2.50 3.50 4.88
C ILE A 181 3.10 4.37 5.97
N GLU A 182 3.79 5.43 5.57
CA GLU A 182 4.09 6.56 6.46
C GLU A 182 3.49 7.83 5.87
N TYR A 183 2.90 8.66 6.71
CA TYR A 183 2.43 9.97 6.30
C TYR A 183 2.43 10.96 7.45
N TRP A 184 2.34 12.24 7.11
CA TRP A 184 2.18 13.35 8.06
C TRP A 184 0.81 13.95 7.88
N ASP A 185 0.06 14.05 8.98
CA ASP A 185 -1.20 14.77 9.00
C ASP A 185 -0.98 16.29 9.13
N ILE A 186 -2.07 17.05 9.08
CA ILE A 186 -2.03 18.52 9.21
C ILE A 186 -1.61 19.03 10.58
N ASN A 187 -1.57 18.18 11.60
CA ASN A 187 -1.09 18.52 12.93
C ASN A 187 0.38 18.08 13.11
N ASP A 188 1.07 17.80 12.00
CA ASP A 188 2.43 17.32 11.93
C ASP A 188 2.69 16.00 12.67
N ASN A 189 1.64 15.23 12.98
CA ASN A 189 1.82 13.90 13.54
C ASN A 189 2.41 13.00 12.47
N HIS A 190 3.45 12.24 12.81
CA HIS A 190 3.98 11.19 11.96
C HIS A 190 3.25 9.88 12.23
N ILE A 191 2.50 9.39 11.24
CA ILE A 191 1.73 8.15 11.32
C ILE A 191 2.40 7.05 10.52
N THR A 192 2.60 5.90 11.14
CA THR A 192 3.09 4.68 10.49
C THR A 192 2.04 3.59 10.57
N LEU A 193 1.65 3.02 9.43
CA LEU A 193 0.80 1.84 9.32
C LEU A 193 1.63 0.68 8.78
N LEU A 194 1.68 -0.44 9.51
CA LEU A 194 2.32 -1.68 9.07
C LEU A 194 1.25 -2.74 8.83
N PHE A 195 1.24 -3.34 7.63
CA PHE A 195 0.24 -4.32 7.22
C PHE A 195 0.81 -5.73 7.14
N ASN A 196 0.07 -6.68 7.72
CA ASN A 196 0.34 -8.10 7.63
C ASN A 196 -0.97 -8.89 7.40
N GLN A 197 -0.86 -10.21 7.24
CA GLN A 197 -2.02 -11.10 7.01
C GLN A 197 -2.98 -10.59 5.92
N ILE A 198 -2.41 -10.14 4.80
CA ILE A 198 -3.16 -9.56 3.68
C ILE A 198 -3.86 -10.70 2.93
N SER A 199 -5.20 -10.67 2.92
CA SER A 199 -6.07 -11.63 2.26
C SER A 199 -6.86 -10.92 1.15
N PRO A 200 -6.40 -10.95 -0.11
CA PRO A 200 -7.16 -10.44 -1.24
C PRO A 200 -8.38 -11.31 -1.53
N ASN A 201 -9.44 -10.70 -2.06
CA ASN A 201 -10.69 -11.36 -2.42
C ASN A 201 -11.26 -12.23 -1.28
N ALA A 202 -11.08 -11.77 -0.04
CA ALA A 202 -11.61 -12.43 1.14
C ALA A 202 -13.15 -12.53 1.09
N LYS A 203 -13.71 -13.63 1.58
CA LYS A 203 -15.16 -13.77 1.74
C LYS A 203 -15.61 -12.92 2.94
N ILE A 204 -16.15 -11.74 2.66
CA ILE A 204 -16.59 -10.77 3.69
C ILE A 204 -18.11 -10.59 3.58
N SER A 205 -18.80 -10.83 4.68
CA SER A 205 -20.25 -10.62 4.81
C SER A 205 -20.57 -9.12 4.77
N ASP A 206 -21.70 -8.75 4.17
CA ASP A 206 -22.15 -7.36 4.16
C ASP A 206 -22.48 -6.82 5.56
N LYS A 207 -22.78 -7.71 6.51
CA LYS A 207 -23.02 -7.36 7.92
C LYS A 207 -21.79 -6.74 8.59
N GLU A 208 -20.58 -7.00 8.07
CA GLU A 208 -19.36 -6.39 8.61
C GLU A 208 -19.34 -4.87 8.44
N PHE A 209 -20.13 -4.34 7.51
CA PHE A 209 -20.20 -2.91 7.18
C PHE A 209 -21.47 -2.23 7.72
N SER A 210 -22.23 -2.93 8.55
CA SER A 210 -23.40 -2.38 9.23
C SER A 210 -22.99 -1.85 10.61
N PHE A 211 -23.25 -0.58 10.87
CA PHE A 211 -22.99 0.02 12.17
C PHE A 211 -24.15 -0.28 13.15
N GLN A 212 -23.79 -0.62 14.39
CA GLN A 212 -24.73 -0.74 15.51
C GLN A 212 -24.24 0.17 16.64
N LEU A 213 -25.09 1.09 17.07
CA LEU A 213 -24.78 2.02 18.16
C LEU A 213 -24.69 1.22 19.48
N PRO A 214 -23.54 1.21 20.18
CA PRO A 214 -23.46 0.56 21.48
C PRO A 214 -24.35 1.25 22.50
N GLN A 215 -24.86 0.49 23.47
CA GLN A 215 -25.67 1.04 24.54
C GLN A 215 -24.87 2.04 25.39
N GLY A 216 -25.48 3.18 25.71
CA GLY A 216 -24.85 4.21 26.55
C GLY A 216 -23.75 5.02 25.86
N VAL A 217 -23.63 4.93 24.53
CA VAL A 217 -22.68 5.71 23.73
C VAL A 217 -23.42 6.87 23.05
N GLU A 218 -22.84 8.06 23.13
CA GLU A 218 -23.38 9.25 22.48
C GLU A 218 -23.21 9.16 20.95
N LEU A 219 -24.25 9.54 20.21
CA LEU A 219 -24.20 9.71 18.76
C LEU A 219 -24.25 11.20 18.41
N VAL A 220 -23.18 11.68 17.78
CA VAL A 220 -23.09 13.01 17.18
C VAL A 220 -23.33 12.87 15.67
N ASP A 221 -24.48 13.34 15.19
CA ASP A 221 -24.82 13.31 13.76
C ASP A 221 -24.36 14.61 13.08
N LEU A 222 -23.42 14.49 12.15
CA LEU A 222 -22.83 15.59 11.39
C LEU A 222 -23.32 15.60 9.94
N THR A 223 -24.31 14.78 9.57
CA THR A 223 -24.73 14.68 8.17
C THR A 223 -25.38 15.94 7.61
N ASP A 224 -25.88 16.85 8.46
CA ASP A 224 -26.64 18.03 8.01
C ASP A 224 -25.84 19.32 7.98
N ILE A 225 -24.61 19.31 8.50
CA ILE A 225 -23.71 20.46 8.45
C ILE A 225 -23.33 20.67 6.98
N LYS A 226 -23.62 21.85 6.43
CA LYS A 226 -23.33 22.18 5.02
C LYS A 226 -21.83 22.29 4.77
#